data_AF-A0A1B8AAJ2-F1
#
_entry.id   AF-A0A1B8AAJ2-F1
#
_cell.length_a   1.000
_cell.length_b   1.000
_cell.length_c   1.000
_cell.angle_alpha   90.00
_cell.angle_beta   90.00
_cell.angle_gamma   90.00
#
_symmetry.space_group_name_H-M   'P 1'
#
loop_
_entity.id
_entity.type
_entity.pdbx_description
1 polymer ?
#
loop_
_entity_poly.entity_id
_entity_poly.type
_entity_poly.pdbx_seq_one_letter_code
_entity_poly.pdbx_strand_id
1 'polypeptide(L)'
;MEHTTSFAHLLPPYSSLQWCYFVGIIIQVAILVTLLVVLAASRFAKRHEGNEISTDPEKSQPGQAPRIEIAGIDPTYDEKHHGLLLGDSVVSPTGRPPLPSDEDDDDSFEIMGQPETRPISQDQLVAEVKGIYAGLVMVETKCIEVDNAQSSNTDANAKLNNEQWQALIALHRTLLHEHHDFLLASQHPSASPALRRLPSKYVMPARMWRHGIHSFLELLRQRLPASLEHMLNFLHLAYSMMALLYETVPAFEDTWIECLGDLARYRMAIEDDDIRDREVWRHVSRHWYSKASDTDPETGRLYHHLAILARPNAVQQLFYYTKSLCVPIPFSSARESIMTLFDPLLSNSPTGLNPIDASFVRAHGILFSEKSWDQLEDSTNDFNKNLDKHIAKSKEGWQETGYYIGISLACSLLGYGAESNVIMRALSKKPEGTDAAMDGSAISETMPDERFRQAYKFGVTTIETVLDRQGDVNTLPFLHTILIFIHYMTRHPAAINHLEDEFPWKLTAVMLNSLLGSCEPGYKVQSHTMLLDSDQLTRPLPEDFAMRGLLYAEGYLPQKRFRNDRIDDDERYFELEYMAEERRHRILSLGLSIATSGRWLIWDEATSQFSTQPDIEPLTQAKCERI
;
A
#
# COMPACT_ATOMS: atom_id res chain seq x y z
N MET A 1 -28.75 -14.61 -10.37
CA MET A 1 -28.35 -15.12 -11.69
C MET A 1 -26.95 -15.69 -11.53
N GLU A 2 -26.79 -16.77 -10.77
CA GLU A 2 -26.87 -18.17 -11.24
C GLU A 2 -25.96 -18.44 -12.44
N HIS A 3 -24.73 -18.89 -12.15
CA HIS A 3 -24.05 -20.02 -12.80
C HIS A 3 -22.66 -20.23 -12.15
N THR A 4 -22.62 -20.96 -11.03
CA THR A 4 -21.39 -21.58 -10.50
C THR A 4 -21.74 -22.96 -9.95
N THR A 5 -21.84 -23.94 -10.85
CA THR A 5 -21.93 -25.36 -10.51
C THR A 5 -20.54 -25.96 -10.37
N SER A 6 -20.22 -26.35 -9.13
CA SER A 6 -19.51 -27.55 -8.68
C SER A 6 -18.50 -28.21 -9.65
N PHE A 7 -17.21 -28.09 -9.32
CA PHE A 7 -16.18 -29.06 -9.68
C PHE A 7 -15.54 -29.62 -8.38
N ALA A 8 -16.35 -30.34 -7.61
CA ALA A 8 -15.90 -31.02 -6.40
C ALA A 8 -16.45 -32.45 -6.32
N HIS A 9 -16.43 -33.22 -7.41
CA HIS A 9 -16.63 -34.66 -7.35
C HIS A 9 -15.86 -35.33 -8.49
N LEU A 10 -14.65 -35.83 -8.20
CA LEU A 10 -14.01 -36.96 -8.90
C LEU A 10 -12.71 -37.38 -8.19
N LEU A 11 -12.77 -37.72 -6.90
CA LEU A 11 -11.77 -38.57 -6.26
C LEU A 11 -12.48 -39.53 -5.28
N PRO A 12 -12.28 -40.85 -5.37
CA PRO A 12 -12.92 -41.81 -4.47
C PRO A 12 -12.23 -41.80 -3.09
N PRO A 13 -12.90 -42.25 -2.02
CA PRO A 13 -12.33 -42.27 -0.68
C PRO A 13 -11.24 -43.35 -0.60
N TYR A 14 -9.98 -42.93 -0.49
CA TYR A 14 -8.85 -43.85 -0.34
C TYR A 14 -8.80 -44.39 1.09
N SER A 15 -8.78 -45.72 1.23
CA SER A 15 -8.61 -46.41 2.51
C SER A 15 -7.24 -46.12 3.15
N SER A 16 -7.11 -46.26 4.47
CA SER A 16 -5.84 -46.11 5.21
C SER A 16 -4.70 -46.98 4.66
N LEU A 17 -5.04 -48.13 4.05
CA LEU A 17 -4.08 -49.00 3.38
C LEU A 17 -3.54 -48.38 2.07
N GLN A 18 -4.36 -47.62 1.34
CA GLN A 18 -3.95 -46.88 0.15
C GLN A 18 -3.13 -45.65 0.50
N TRP A 19 -3.36 -44.98 1.64
CA TRP A 19 -2.48 -43.91 2.12
C TRP A 19 -1.08 -44.44 2.48
N CYS A 20 -0.97 -45.59 3.15
CA CYS A 20 0.31 -46.24 3.37
C CYS A 20 0.97 -46.68 2.05
N TYR A 21 0.18 -47.09 1.05
CA TYR A 21 0.66 -47.43 -0.29
C TYR A 21 1.12 -46.18 -1.06
N PHE A 22 0.42 -45.05 -0.93
CA PHE A 22 0.74 -43.78 -1.57
C PHE A 22 1.98 -43.14 -0.94
N VAL A 23 2.10 -43.16 0.39
CA VAL A 23 3.31 -42.75 1.13
C VAL A 23 4.47 -43.70 0.81
N GLY A 24 4.22 -45.01 0.70
CA GLY A 24 5.21 -45.99 0.25
C GLY A 24 5.72 -45.74 -1.17
N ILE A 25 4.82 -45.37 -2.10
CA ILE A 25 5.16 -44.98 -3.47
C ILE A 25 5.92 -43.65 -3.48
N ILE A 26 5.52 -42.66 -2.69
CA ILE A 26 6.22 -41.37 -2.58
C ILE A 26 7.64 -41.57 -2.03
N ILE A 27 7.81 -42.42 -1.01
CA ILE A 27 9.13 -42.77 -0.46
C ILE A 27 9.96 -43.54 -1.49
N GLN A 28 9.37 -44.49 -2.21
CA GLN A 28 10.06 -45.22 -3.29
C GLN A 28 10.46 -44.31 -4.45
N VAL A 29 9.61 -43.35 -4.84
CA VAL A 29 9.91 -42.35 -5.86
C VAL A 29 11.00 -41.39 -5.38
N ALA A 30 10.95 -40.94 -4.13
CA ALA A 30 12.00 -40.10 -3.53
C ALA A 30 13.36 -40.82 -3.49
N ILE A 31 13.37 -42.10 -3.11
CA ILE A 31 14.58 -42.95 -3.13
C ILE A 31 15.09 -43.16 -4.56
N LEU A 32 14.20 -43.40 -5.52
CA LEU A 32 14.56 -43.60 -6.93
C LEU A 32 15.11 -42.32 -7.57
N VAL A 33 14.51 -41.17 -7.27
CA VAL A 33 14.99 -39.84 -7.71
C VAL A 33 16.36 -39.54 -7.10
N THR A 34 16.55 -39.82 -5.80
CA THR A 34 17.85 -39.65 -5.12
C THR A 34 18.93 -40.54 -5.75
N LEU A 35 18.61 -41.80 -6.05
CA LEU A 35 19.53 -42.72 -6.73
C LEU A 35 19.87 -42.28 -8.17
N LEU A 36 18.90 -41.76 -8.91
CA LEU A 36 19.10 -41.24 -10.27
C LEU A 36 19.99 -39.99 -10.27
N VAL A 37 19.81 -39.09 -9.29
CA VAL A 37 20.65 -37.90 -9.11
C VAL A 37 22.10 -38.29 -8.76
N VAL A 38 22.29 -39.28 -7.88
CA VAL A 38 23.64 -39.79 -7.53
C VAL A 38 24.31 -40.46 -8.74
N LEU A 39 23.56 -41.22 -9.54
CA LEU A 39 24.08 -41.85 -10.76
C LEU A 39 24.41 -40.82 -11.85
N ALA A 40 23.61 -39.76 -11.99
CA ALA A 40 23.88 -38.65 -12.90
C ALA A 40 25.14 -37.87 -12.48
N ALA A 41 25.30 -37.59 -11.18
CA ALA A 41 26.49 -36.93 -10.63
C ALA A 41 27.77 -37.77 -10.83
N SER A 42 27.67 -39.09 -10.66
CA SER A 42 28.79 -40.01 -10.91
C SER A 42 29.18 -40.11 -12.39
N ARG A 43 28.20 -40.04 -13.31
CA ARG A 43 28.45 -40.00 -14.76
C ARG A 43 29.03 -38.66 -15.22
N PHE A 44 28.63 -37.57 -14.58
CA PHE A 44 29.16 -36.23 -14.84
C PHE A 44 30.62 -36.10 -14.39
N ALA A 45 30.96 -36.62 -13.20
CA ALA A 45 32.32 -36.63 -12.68
C ALA A 45 33.29 -37.45 -13.56
N LYS A 46 32.81 -38.51 -14.23
CA LYS A 46 33.62 -39.32 -15.16
C LYS A 46 33.83 -38.69 -16.55
N ARG A 47 33.09 -37.64 -16.91
CA ARG A 47 33.09 -37.07 -18.27
C ARG A 47 34.01 -35.86 -18.44
N HIS A 48 34.59 -35.33 -17.37
CA HIS A 48 35.36 -34.08 -17.38
C HIS A 48 36.86 -34.22 -17.11
N GLU A 49 37.44 -35.41 -17.30
CA GLU A 49 38.89 -35.65 -17.13
C GLU A 49 39.75 -35.42 -18.39
N GLY A 50 39.26 -34.69 -19.40
CA GLY A 50 40.13 -34.26 -20.52
C GLY A 50 39.43 -33.50 -21.64
N ASN A 51 39.69 -32.20 -21.75
CA ASN A 51 40.41 -31.60 -22.90
C ASN A 51 40.41 -30.06 -22.83
N GLU A 52 41.46 -29.50 -23.41
CA GLU A 52 41.91 -28.11 -23.41
C GLU A 52 41.62 -27.44 -24.78
N ILE A 53 41.55 -26.08 -24.81
CA ILE A 53 41.81 -25.13 -25.93
C ILE A 53 40.62 -24.50 -26.74
N SER A 54 40.46 -23.15 -26.58
CA SER A 54 40.40 -22.01 -27.56
C SER A 54 39.36 -22.01 -28.71
N THR A 55 38.72 -20.93 -29.21
CA THR A 55 38.89 -19.44 -29.18
C THR A 55 37.59 -18.75 -29.70
N ASP A 56 37.30 -17.57 -29.15
CA ASP A 56 36.63 -16.33 -29.62
C ASP A 56 35.26 -16.20 -30.38
N PRO A 57 34.50 -15.08 -30.13
CA PRO A 57 33.08 -14.93 -30.46
C PRO A 57 32.73 -13.73 -31.39
N GLU A 58 31.54 -13.72 -32.02
CA GLU A 58 30.94 -12.45 -32.47
C GLU A 58 29.39 -12.43 -32.46
N LYS A 59 28.87 -11.42 -31.75
CA LYS A 59 27.62 -10.63 -31.91
C LYS A 59 26.24 -11.30 -31.96
N SER A 60 25.48 -11.07 -30.88
CA SER A 60 24.18 -10.38 -30.90
C SER A 60 23.68 -10.14 -29.46
N GLN A 61 23.47 -8.87 -29.07
CA GLN A 61 22.88 -8.46 -27.78
C GLN A 61 21.36 -8.27 -27.94
N PRO A 62 20.52 -8.90 -27.11
CA PRO A 62 19.16 -8.46 -26.86
C PRO A 62 19.08 -7.51 -25.65
N GLY A 63 18.08 -6.63 -25.68
CA GLY A 63 17.91 -5.47 -24.79
C GLY A 63 17.82 -5.78 -23.30
N GLN A 64 18.27 -4.81 -22.51
CA GLN A 64 18.34 -4.84 -21.06
C GLN A 64 16.93 -4.64 -20.46
N ALA A 65 16.39 -5.65 -19.80
CA ALA A 65 15.13 -5.55 -19.07
C ALA A 65 15.26 -4.58 -17.87
N PRO A 66 14.21 -3.78 -17.55
CA PRO A 66 14.26 -2.79 -16.48
C PRO A 66 14.46 -3.43 -15.09
N ARG A 67 15.15 -2.72 -14.20
CA ARG A 67 15.45 -3.14 -12.83
C ARG A 67 14.18 -3.08 -11.99
N ILE A 68 13.71 -4.23 -11.49
CA ILE A 68 12.65 -4.29 -10.48
C ILE A 68 13.31 -4.01 -9.13
N GLU A 69 13.07 -2.84 -8.54
CA GLU A 69 13.44 -2.56 -7.15
C GLU A 69 12.50 -3.35 -6.22
N ILE A 70 13.09 -4.08 -5.26
CA ILE A 70 12.39 -5.02 -4.39
C ILE A 70 12.51 -4.57 -2.94
N ALA A 71 11.41 -4.72 -2.21
CA ALA A 71 11.33 -4.48 -0.77
C ALA A 71 12.33 -5.36 0.00
N GLY A 72 13.18 -4.73 0.82
CA GLY A 72 13.72 -5.43 1.97
C GLY A 72 12.57 -5.68 2.94
N ILE A 73 12.19 -6.95 3.14
CA ILE A 73 11.32 -7.32 4.27
C ILE A 73 12.13 -7.04 5.53
N ASP A 74 11.72 -6.00 6.27
CA ASP A 74 12.33 -5.64 7.55
C ASP A 74 11.87 -6.66 8.61
N PRO A 75 12.79 -7.45 9.20
CA PRO A 75 12.44 -8.44 10.22
C PRO A 75 11.96 -7.83 11.55
N THR A 76 11.94 -6.50 11.70
CA THR A 76 11.56 -5.81 12.96
C THR A 76 10.07 -5.48 13.10
N TYR A 77 9.24 -5.78 12.10
CA TYR A 77 7.80 -5.46 12.12
C TYR A 77 6.98 -6.21 13.20
N ASP A 78 7.50 -7.31 13.75
CA ASP A 78 6.70 -8.25 14.54
C ASP A 78 6.66 -7.96 16.06
N GLU A 79 7.33 -6.91 16.57
CA GLU A 79 7.55 -6.75 18.03
C GLU A 79 6.71 -5.68 18.76
N LYS A 80 5.89 -4.85 18.10
CA LYS A 80 5.26 -3.68 18.78
C LYS A 80 3.75 -3.69 19.01
N HIS A 81 2.97 -4.63 18.47
CA HIS A 81 1.51 -4.51 18.50
C HIS A 81 0.73 -5.71 19.06
N HIS A 82 1.06 -6.19 20.27
CA HIS A 82 0.10 -6.99 21.05
C HIS A 82 0.12 -6.64 22.54
N GLY A 83 -0.61 -5.58 22.88
CA GLY A 83 -0.98 -5.25 24.26
C GLY A 83 -2.46 -4.88 24.34
N LEU A 84 -3.21 -5.68 25.10
CA LEU A 84 -4.56 -5.43 25.64
C LEU A 84 -5.75 -5.65 24.67
N LEU A 85 -6.50 -6.74 24.89
CA LEU A 85 -7.85 -6.71 25.50
C LEU A 85 -8.45 -8.14 25.49
N LEU A 86 -8.66 -8.69 26.68
CA LEU A 86 -9.49 -9.87 26.97
C LEU A 86 -10.94 -9.41 27.18
N GLY A 87 -11.91 -10.14 26.63
CA GLY A 87 -13.33 -9.84 26.85
C GLY A 87 -14.29 -10.88 26.27
N ASP A 88 -14.56 -11.90 27.09
CA ASP A 88 -15.81 -12.64 27.36
C ASP A 88 -16.74 -13.19 26.26
N SER A 89 -17.04 -14.48 26.47
CA SER A 89 -17.97 -15.35 25.78
C SER A 89 -19.43 -14.97 25.99
N VAL A 90 -20.28 -15.19 24.97
CA VAL A 90 -21.74 -15.16 25.12
C VAL A 90 -22.39 -16.39 24.49
N VAL A 91 -23.30 -16.94 25.29
CA VAL A 91 -24.14 -18.15 25.21
C VAL A 91 -25.22 -18.04 24.13
N SER A 92 -25.49 -19.12 23.41
CA SER A 92 -26.67 -19.28 22.54
C SER A 92 -27.90 -19.76 23.32
N PRO A 93 -29.13 -19.26 23.03
CA PRO A 93 -30.36 -19.88 23.49
C PRO A 93 -31.12 -20.64 22.39
N THR A 94 -31.79 -21.68 22.88
CA THR A 94 -32.60 -22.72 22.24
C THR A 94 -34.02 -22.29 21.82
N GLY A 95 -34.56 -22.92 20.77
CA GLY A 95 -35.85 -23.64 20.83
C GLY A 95 -37.08 -23.07 20.09
N ARG A 96 -37.67 -23.88 19.18
CA ARG A 96 -39.13 -24.02 18.92
C ARG A 96 -39.46 -25.32 18.13
N PRO A 97 -40.73 -25.81 18.14
CA PRO A 97 -41.08 -27.23 18.28
C PRO A 97 -41.62 -27.91 16.99
N PRO A 98 -41.83 -29.25 16.97
CA PRO A 98 -42.08 -30.04 15.77
C PRO A 98 -43.56 -30.43 15.55
N LEU A 99 -43.95 -30.65 14.29
CA LEU A 99 -45.22 -31.25 13.83
C LEU A 99 -45.07 -31.69 12.33
N PRO A 100 -45.87 -32.64 11.81
CA PRO A 100 -45.77 -34.09 11.99
C PRO A 100 -45.47 -34.86 10.68
N SER A 101 -45.29 -36.17 10.86
CA SER A 101 -44.95 -37.27 9.95
C SER A 101 -45.77 -37.40 8.66
N ASP A 102 -45.06 -37.66 7.56
CA ASP A 102 -45.50 -38.58 6.49
C ASP A 102 -44.50 -39.74 6.44
N GLU A 103 -45.04 -40.96 6.50
CA GLU A 103 -44.34 -42.23 6.49
C GLU A 103 -43.99 -42.68 5.06
N ASP A 104 -42.94 -43.50 5.00
CA ASP A 104 -42.56 -44.43 3.94
C ASP A 104 -41.83 -43.89 2.69
N ASP A 105 -40.50 -43.84 2.80
CA ASP A 105 -39.66 -44.68 1.93
C ASP A 105 -38.37 -45.07 2.68
N ASP A 106 -38.26 -46.38 2.91
CA ASP A 106 -37.15 -47.10 3.52
C ASP A 106 -35.96 -47.11 2.55
N ASP A 107 -35.01 -46.19 2.73
CA ASP A 107 -33.64 -46.39 2.28
C ASP A 107 -32.70 -45.71 3.29
N SER A 108 -32.26 -46.49 4.27
CA SER A 108 -31.31 -46.07 5.28
C SER A 108 -29.96 -45.73 4.64
N PHE A 109 -29.79 -44.48 4.20
CA PHE A 109 -28.46 -43.92 4.00
C PHE A 109 -27.82 -43.78 5.38
N GLU A 110 -27.07 -44.81 5.77
CA GLU A 110 -26.16 -44.78 6.90
C GLU A 110 -25.17 -43.61 6.67
N ILE A 111 -25.43 -42.46 7.28
CA ILE A 111 -24.49 -41.35 7.30
C ILE A 111 -23.29 -41.88 8.09
N MET A 112 -22.25 -42.32 7.38
CA MET A 112 -20.97 -42.68 7.99
C MET A 112 -20.51 -41.50 8.86
N GLY A 113 -20.59 -41.67 10.18
CA GLY A 113 -20.01 -40.73 11.13
C GLY A 113 -18.53 -40.56 10.82
N GLN A 114 -18.02 -39.32 10.94
CA GLN A 114 -16.60 -39.05 10.76
C GLN A 114 -15.77 -40.08 11.54
N PRO A 115 -14.75 -40.72 10.94
CA PRO A 115 -13.90 -41.65 11.65
C PRO A 115 -13.29 -40.96 12.87
N GLU A 116 -13.29 -41.62 14.03
CA GLU A 116 -12.75 -41.07 15.28
C GLU A 116 -11.31 -40.56 15.06
N THR A 117 -11.14 -39.25 14.92
CA THR A 117 -9.83 -38.62 14.90
C THR A 117 -9.34 -38.58 16.34
N ARG A 118 -8.40 -39.48 16.69
CA ARG A 118 -7.73 -39.39 18.00
C ARG A 118 -7.06 -38.01 18.09
N PRO A 119 -7.36 -37.20 19.12
CA PRO A 119 -6.75 -35.89 19.26
C PRO A 119 -5.23 -36.04 19.38
N ILE A 120 -4.48 -35.31 18.54
CA ILE A 120 -3.02 -35.30 18.60
C ILE A 120 -2.55 -34.83 19.98
N SER A 121 -1.68 -35.60 20.62
CA SER A 121 -1.10 -35.18 21.90
C SER A 121 -0.11 -34.04 21.68
N GLN A 122 0.07 -33.21 22.71
CA GLN A 122 0.99 -32.07 22.64
C GLN A 122 2.44 -32.53 22.36
N ASP A 123 2.88 -33.65 22.94
CA ASP A 123 4.22 -34.19 22.73
C ASP A 123 4.43 -34.71 21.30
N GLN A 124 3.39 -35.34 20.71
CA GLN A 124 3.42 -35.74 19.31
C GLN A 124 3.51 -34.51 18.39
N LEU A 125 2.70 -33.48 18.63
CA LEU A 125 2.76 -32.25 17.84
C LEU A 125 4.13 -31.56 17.95
N VAL A 126 4.75 -31.53 19.14
CA VAL A 126 6.11 -31.02 19.31
C VAL A 126 7.12 -31.84 18.50
N ALA A 127 6.99 -33.16 18.48
CA ALA A 127 7.87 -34.03 17.71
C ALA A 127 7.72 -33.80 16.19
N GLU A 128 6.47 -33.69 15.71
CA GLU A 128 6.17 -33.40 14.30
C GLU A 128 6.75 -32.06 13.87
N VAL A 129 6.48 -30.98 14.61
CA VAL A 129 7.01 -29.63 14.30
C VAL A 129 8.54 -29.63 14.24
N LYS A 130 9.22 -30.38 15.13
CA LYS A 130 10.67 -30.53 15.10
C LYS A 130 11.16 -31.31 13.87
N GLY A 131 10.44 -32.37 13.49
CA GLY A 131 10.74 -33.16 12.29
C GLY A 131 10.63 -32.32 11.02
N ILE A 132 9.51 -31.60 10.86
CA ILE A 132 9.27 -30.68 9.75
C ILE A 132 10.35 -29.60 9.71
N TYR A 133 10.66 -28.97 10.85
CA TYR A 133 11.70 -27.93 10.89
C TYR A 133 13.08 -28.45 10.44
N ALA A 134 13.45 -29.67 10.81
CA ALA A 134 14.70 -30.28 10.37
C ALA A 134 14.72 -30.54 8.86
N GLY A 135 13.60 -31.03 8.30
CA GLY A 135 13.42 -31.20 6.85
C GLY A 135 13.49 -29.87 6.10
N LEU A 136 12.73 -28.88 6.54
CA LEU A 136 12.72 -27.51 6.03
C LEU A 136 14.14 -26.92 5.94
N VAL A 137 14.91 -26.95 7.04
CA VAL A 137 16.27 -26.40 7.07
C VAL A 137 17.19 -27.12 6.08
N MET A 138 17.05 -28.44 5.92
CA MET A 138 17.83 -29.21 4.95
C MET A 138 17.52 -28.78 3.51
N VAL A 139 16.23 -28.67 3.17
CA VAL A 139 15.79 -28.25 1.83
C VAL A 139 16.17 -26.79 1.56
N GLU A 140 15.99 -25.90 2.53
CA GLU A 140 16.36 -24.48 2.43
C GLU A 140 17.85 -24.30 2.17
N THR A 141 18.69 -25.00 2.95
CA THR A 141 20.14 -25.01 2.73
C THR A 141 20.45 -25.46 1.31
N LYS A 142 19.73 -26.47 0.81
CA LYS A 142 19.94 -26.97 -0.55
C LYS A 142 19.54 -25.97 -1.62
N CYS A 143 18.40 -25.27 -1.47
CA CYS A 143 17.99 -24.18 -2.37
C CYS A 143 19.07 -23.10 -2.43
N ILE A 144 19.55 -22.64 -1.27
CA ILE A 144 20.57 -21.58 -1.18
C ILE A 144 21.87 -22.01 -1.89
N GLU A 145 22.35 -23.23 -1.64
CA GLU A 145 23.55 -23.75 -2.30
C GLU A 145 23.41 -23.80 -3.83
N VAL A 146 22.27 -24.33 -4.31
CA VAL A 146 22.03 -24.54 -5.74
C VAL A 146 21.81 -23.20 -6.44
N ASP A 147 21.01 -22.29 -5.88
CA ASP A 147 20.80 -20.94 -6.41
C ASP A 147 22.12 -20.19 -6.52
N ASN A 148 22.92 -20.16 -5.46
CA ASN A 148 24.23 -19.50 -5.47
C ASN A 148 25.18 -20.11 -6.51
N ALA A 149 25.19 -21.44 -6.65
CA ALA A 149 25.98 -22.11 -7.67
C ALA A 149 25.53 -21.72 -9.09
N GLN A 150 24.22 -21.61 -9.33
CA GLN A 150 23.68 -21.22 -10.64
C GLN A 150 23.85 -19.73 -10.95
N SER A 151 23.77 -18.85 -9.94
CA SER A 151 24.00 -17.41 -10.08
C SER A 151 25.48 -17.08 -10.29
N SER A 152 26.40 -17.83 -9.66
CA SER A 152 27.84 -17.65 -9.84
C SER A 152 28.38 -18.23 -11.15
N ASN A 153 27.60 -19.05 -11.84
CA ASN A 153 27.97 -19.63 -13.13
C ASN A 153 27.80 -18.60 -14.27
N THR A 154 28.87 -17.86 -14.55
CA THR A 154 28.96 -16.79 -15.55
C THR A 154 29.08 -17.27 -16.99
N ASP A 155 29.16 -18.58 -17.23
CA ASP A 155 29.23 -19.12 -18.58
C ASP A 155 27.88 -18.91 -19.29
N ALA A 156 27.81 -17.87 -20.12
CA ALA A 156 26.63 -17.51 -20.92
C ALA A 156 26.12 -18.66 -21.82
N ASN A 157 26.97 -19.67 -22.06
CA ASN A 157 26.66 -20.87 -22.84
C ASN A 157 26.17 -22.07 -22.02
N ALA A 158 26.26 -22.05 -20.68
CA ALA A 158 25.70 -23.09 -19.82
C ALA A 158 24.18 -22.88 -19.66
N LYS A 159 23.44 -23.01 -20.76
CA LYS A 159 21.98 -22.95 -20.74
C LYS A 159 21.45 -24.17 -20.00
N LEU A 160 20.72 -23.93 -18.91
CA LEU A 160 19.98 -24.97 -18.23
C LEU A 160 18.93 -25.55 -19.18
N ASN A 161 18.88 -26.88 -19.27
CA ASN A 161 17.87 -27.58 -20.03
C ASN A 161 16.54 -27.64 -19.25
N ASN A 162 15.47 -28.07 -19.92
CA ASN A 162 14.14 -28.14 -19.30
C ASN A 162 14.09 -29.07 -18.08
N GLU A 163 14.79 -30.20 -18.09
CA GLU A 163 14.81 -31.12 -16.94
C GLU A 163 15.47 -30.47 -15.71
N GLN A 164 16.54 -29.70 -15.92
CA GLN A 164 17.22 -28.96 -14.86
C GLN A 164 16.32 -27.87 -14.28
N TRP A 165 15.61 -27.11 -15.12
CA TRP A 165 14.65 -26.11 -14.64
C TRP A 165 13.51 -26.75 -13.84
N GLN A 166 12.97 -27.86 -14.32
CA GLN A 166 11.92 -28.60 -13.60
C GLN A 166 12.42 -29.15 -12.26
N ALA A 167 13.68 -29.59 -12.18
CA ALA A 167 14.29 -30.02 -10.93
C ALA A 167 14.44 -28.85 -9.93
N LEU A 168 14.83 -27.66 -10.41
CA LEU A 168 14.91 -26.46 -9.56
C LEU A 168 13.52 -26.02 -9.07
N ILE A 169 12.52 -25.98 -9.96
CA ILE A 169 11.13 -25.68 -9.57
C ILE A 169 10.63 -26.71 -8.55
N ALA A 170 10.90 -28.00 -8.76
CA ALA A 170 10.51 -29.04 -7.82
C ALA A 170 11.16 -28.87 -6.44
N LEU A 171 12.44 -28.48 -6.40
CA LEU A 171 13.17 -28.20 -5.17
C LEU A 171 12.54 -27.02 -4.41
N HIS A 172 12.29 -25.89 -5.08
CA HIS A 172 11.64 -24.73 -4.46
C HIS A 172 10.20 -25.02 -4.04
N ARG A 173 9.45 -25.79 -4.84
CA ARG A 173 8.11 -26.26 -4.46
C ARG A 173 8.15 -27.06 -3.15
N THR A 174 9.11 -27.98 -3.01
CA THR A 174 9.28 -28.73 -1.76
C THR A 174 9.56 -27.79 -0.59
N LEU A 175 10.46 -26.81 -0.74
CA LEU A 175 10.74 -25.83 0.31
C LEU A 175 9.48 -25.06 0.74
N LEU A 176 8.66 -24.62 -0.23
CA LEU A 176 7.43 -23.90 0.06
C LEU A 176 6.40 -24.76 0.81
N HIS A 177 6.29 -26.05 0.46
CA HIS A 177 5.44 -26.99 1.20
C HIS A 177 5.95 -27.25 2.62
N GLU A 178 7.25 -27.41 2.82
CA GLU A 178 7.83 -27.57 4.18
C GLU A 178 7.57 -26.34 5.05
N HIS A 179 7.67 -25.13 4.49
CA HIS A 179 7.30 -23.90 5.19
C HIS A 179 5.81 -23.87 5.54
N HIS A 180 4.94 -24.24 4.60
CA HIS A 180 3.50 -24.31 4.83
C HIS A 180 3.14 -25.31 5.93
N ASP A 181 3.73 -26.50 5.89
CA ASP A 181 3.48 -27.55 6.89
C ASP A 181 4.01 -27.13 8.27
N PHE A 182 5.17 -26.47 8.32
CA PHE A 182 5.69 -25.90 9.57
C PHE A 182 4.75 -24.85 10.15
N LEU A 183 4.24 -23.94 9.32
CA LEU A 183 3.32 -22.88 9.73
C LEU A 183 2.01 -23.47 10.25
N LEU A 184 1.37 -24.37 9.50
CA LEU A 184 0.13 -25.03 9.93
C LEU A 184 0.31 -25.85 11.21
N ALA A 185 1.36 -26.65 11.31
CA ALA A 185 1.62 -27.45 12.49
C ALA A 185 1.88 -26.56 13.72
N SER A 186 2.61 -25.46 13.55
CA SER A 186 2.88 -24.51 14.64
C SER A 186 1.62 -23.76 15.10
N GLN A 187 0.66 -23.53 14.21
CA GLN A 187 -0.61 -22.83 14.49
C GLN A 187 -1.79 -23.77 14.80
N HIS A 188 -1.54 -25.09 14.89
CA HIS A 188 -2.57 -26.07 15.18
C HIS A 188 -3.35 -25.74 16.49
N PRO A 189 -4.66 -26.05 16.60
CA PRO A 189 -5.45 -25.78 17.80
C PRO A 189 -4.84 -26.33 19.10
N SER A 190 -4.21 -27.51 19.03
CA SER A 190 -3.50 -28.13 20.17
C SER A 190 -2.07 -27.60 20.41
N ALA A 191 -1.59 -26.66 19.59
CA ALA A 191 -0.24 -26.11 19.74
C ALA A 191 -0.13 -25.24 20.99
N SER A 192 0.93 -25.47 21.77
CA SER A 192 1.23 -24.63 22.93
C SER A 192 1.60 -23.20 22.52
N PRO A 193 1.47 -22.20 23.42
CA PRO A 193 1.93 -20.84 23.15
C PRO A 193 3.40 -20.76 22.74
N ALA A 194 4.25 -21.67 23.23
CA ALA A 194 5.66 -21.73 22.85
C ALA A 194 5.84 -22.19 21.39
N LEU A 195 5.04 -23.16 20.92
CA LEU A 195 5.06 -23.62 19.53
C LEU A 195 4.52 -22.54 18.57
N ARG A 196 3.41 -21.89 18.92
CA ARG A 196 2.81 -20.83 18.10
C ARG A 196 3.73 -19.62 17.86
N ARG A 197 4.67 -19.37 18.77
CA ARG A 197 5.69 -18.30 18.63
C ARG A 197 6.89 -18.69 17.78
N LEU A 198 7.06 -19.96 17.41
CA LEU A 198 8.23 -20.40 16.64
C LEU A 198 8.34 -19.74 15.26
N PRO A 199 7.25 -19.57 14.47
CA PRO A 199 7.35 -18.90 13.19
C PRO A 199 7.95 -17.49 13.27
N SER A 200 7.47 -16.64 14.20
CA SER A 200 8.06 -15.32 14.46
C SER A 200 9.50 -15.43 14.95
N LYS A 201 9.76 -16.30 15.94
CA LYS A 201 11.10 -16.49 16.50
C LYS A 201 12.14 -16.91 15.46
N TYR A 202 11.75 -17.73 14.50
CA TYR A 202 12.64 -18.21 13.43
C TYR A 202 12.50 -17.39 12.14
N VAL A 203 11.70 -16.33 12.17
CA VAL A 203 11.46 -15.41 11.05
C VAL A 203 11.02 -16.17 9.79
N MET A 204 10.14 -17.15 9.97
CA MET A 204 9.69 -18.07 8.92
C MET A 204 9.14 -17.37 7.67
N PRO A 205 8.26 -16.35 7.77
CA PRO A 205 7.77 -15.64 6.59
C PRO A 205 8.89 -15.00 5.77
N ALA A 206 9.82 -14.28 6.43
CA ALA A 206 10.93 -13.63 5.76
C ALA A 206 11.90 -14.63 5.10
N ARG A 207 12.15 -15.78 5.75
CA ARG A 207 12.97 -16.88 5.19
C ARG A 207 12.31 -17.51 3.97
N MET A 208 11.01 -17.81 4.07
CA MET A 208 10.23 -18.37 2.97
C MET A 208 10.25 -17.44 1.76
N TRP A 209 10.04 -16.13 1.97
CA TRP A 209 10.16 -15.15 0.89
C TRP A 209 11.58 -15.12 0.31
N ARG A 210 12.59 -14.91 1.15
CA ARG A 210 13.97 -14.70 0.70
C ARG A 210 14.57 -15.89 -0.04
N HIS A 211 14.45 -17.08 0.55
CA HIS A 211 15.13 -18.31 0.10
C HIS A 211 14.20 -19.25 -0.67
N GLY A 212 12.89 -19.17 -0.45
CA GLY A 212 11.90 -19.98 -1.14
C GLY A 212 11.44 -19.36 -2.47
N ILE A 213 11.29 -18.04 -2.52
CA ILE A 213 10.61 -17.36 -3.64
C ILE A 213 11.56 -16.41 -4.36
N HIS A 214 12.05 -15.40 -3.65
CA HIS A 214 12.74 -14.25 -4.21
C HIS A 214 14.07 -14.62 -4.87
N SER A 215 14.96 -15.38 -4.20
CA SER A 215 16.25 -15.79 -4.79
C SER A 215 16.07 -16.50 -6.13
N PHE A 216 15.10 -17.41 -6.19
CA PHE A 216 14.83 -18.20 -7.38
C PHE A 216 14.15 -17.39 -8.48
N LEU A 217 13.22 -16.48 -8.13
CA LEU A 217 12.65 -15.52 -9.09
C LEU A 217 13.74 -14.64 -9.70
N GLU A 218 14.71 -14.19 -8.92
CA GLU A 218 15.83 -13.42 -9.45
C GLU A 218 16.74 -14.24 -10.36
N LEU A 219 17.01 -15.51 -10.02
CA LEU A 219 17.74 -16.42 -10.90
C LEU A 219 17.00 -16.63 -12.23
N LEU A 220 15.69 -16.86 -12.18
CA LEU A 220 14.84 -16.98 -13.36
C LEU A 220 14.85 -15.69 -14.19
N ARG A 221 14.67 -14.53 -13.56
CA ARG A 221 14.65 -13.21 -14.21
C ARG A 221 15.95 -12.92 -14.94
N GLN A 222 17.10 -13.23 -14.34
CA GLN A 222 18.42 -13.03 -14.93
C GLN A 222 18.68 -13.89 -16.18
N ARG A 223 17.91 -14.97 -16.37
CA ARG A 223 18.07 -15.91 -17.50
C ARG A 223 17.00 -15.72 -18.59
N LEU A 224 16.22 -14.64 -18.53
CA LEU A 224 15.28 -14.28 -19.59
C LEU A 224 15.99 -14.02 -20.93
N PRO A 225 15.37 -14.34 -22.07
CA PRO A 225 14.02 -14.89 -22.23
C PRO A 225 13.93 -16.41 -22.08
N ALA A 226 15.06 -17.13 -21.95
CA ALA A 226 15.09 -18.59 -21.99
C ALA A 226 14.36 -19.28 -20.81
N SER A 227 14.20 -18.57 -19.69
CA SER A 227 13.51 -19.03 -18.49
C SER A 227 12.02 -18.65 -18.42
N LEU A 228 11.47 -17.96 -19.43
CA LEU A 228 10.14 -17.33 -19.33
C LEU A 228 9.04 -18.30 -18.90
N GLU A 229 8.85 -19.42 -19.62
CA GLU A 229 7.82 -20.41 -19.27
C GLU A 229 8.00 -20.98 -17.85
N HIS A 230 9.25 -21.22 -17.45
CA HIS A 230 9.60 -21.71 -16.11
C HIS A 230 9.31 -20.67 -15.03
N MET A 231 9.55 -19.39 -15.33
CA MET A 231 9.22 -18.27 -14.45
C MET A 231 7.71 -18.10 -14.28
N LEU A 232 6.93 -18.21 -15.36
CA LEU A 232 5.47 -18.17 -15.29
C LEU A 232 4.91 -19.31 -14.43
N ASN A 233 5.44 -20.53 -14.61
CA ASN A 233 5.06 -21.70 -13.83
C ASN A 233 5.39 -21.51 -12.33
N PHE A 234 6.58 -21.02 -12.02
CA PHE A 234 6.98 -20.78 -10.63
C PHE A 234 6.19 -19.65 -9.98
N LEU A 235 5.89 -18.56 -10.70
CA LEU A 235 5.04 -17.49 -10.20
C LEU A 235 3.63 -17.97 -9.85
N HIS A 236 3.01 -18.81 -10.70
CA HIS A 236 1.71 -19.39 -10.41
C HIS A 236 1.73 -20.27 -9.14
N LEU A 237 2.79 -21.07 -8.98
CA LEU A 237 2.99 -21.90 -7.80
C LEU A 237 3.19 -21.07 -6.52
N ALA A 238 4.08 -20.08 -6.57
CA ALA A 238 4.34 -19.20 -5.43
C ALA A 238 3.09 -18.39 -5.05
N TYR A 239 2.36 -17.84 -6.02
CA TYR A 239 1.13 -17.10 -5.79
C TYR A 239 0.05 -17.97 -5.14
N SER A 240 -0.15 -19.19 -5.64
CA SER A 240 -1.12 -20.14 -5.07
C SER A 240 -0.75 -20.51 -3.62
N MET A 241 0.55 -20.68 -3.34
CA MET A 241 1.02 -20.95 -1.98
C MET A 241 0.79 -19.75 -1.04
N MET A 242 1.09 -18.53 -1.47
CA MET A 242 0.87 -17.33 -0.67
C MET A 242 -0.62 -17.10 -0.41
N ALA A 243 -1.48 -17.32 -1.41
CA ALA A 243 -2.93 -17.21 -1.25
C ALA A 243 -3.47 -18.26 -0.27
N LEU A 244 -2.96 -19.49 -0.31
CA LEU A 244 -3.32 -20.52 0.66
C LEU A 244 -2.90 -20.12 2.09
N LEU A 245 -1.68 -19.59 2.27
CA LEU A 245 -1.22 -19.10 3.57
C LEU A 245 -2.00 -17.90 4.09
N TYR A 246 -2.40 -17.00 3.19
CA TYR A 246 -3.30 -15.89 3.50
C TYR A 246 -4.61 -16.39 4.13
N GLU A 247 -5.22 -17.44 3.57
CA GLU A 247 -6.47 -18.01 4.09
C GLU A 247 -6.28 -18.89 5.35
N THR A 248 -5.17 -19.62 5.45
CA THR A 248 -4.99 -20.67 6.46
C THR A 248 -4.13 -20.25 7.67
N VAL A 249 -3.32 -19.20 7.54
CA VAL A 249 -2.40 -18.71 8.58
C VAL A 249 -2.52 -17.18 8.71
N PRO A 250 -3.63 -16.67 9.25
CA PRO A 250 -3.90 -15.23 9.34
C PRO A 250 -2.97 -14.48 10.31
N ALA A 251 -2.20 -15.20 11.14
CA ALA A 251 -1.25 -14.58 12.07
C ALA A 251 -0.17 -13.71 11.39
N PHE A 252 0.07 -13.92 10.10
CA PHE A 252 1.05 -13.16 9.30
C PHE A 252 0.39 -12.52 8.08
N GLU A 253 -0.90 -12.18 8.18
CA GLU A 253 -1.72 -11.65 7.08
C GLU A 253 -1.01 -10.52 6.32
N ASP A 254 -0.47 -9.54 7.05
CA ASP A 254 0.22 -8.39 6.48
C ASP A 254 1.40 -8.79 5.59
N THR A 255 2.18 -9.78 6.01
CA THR A 255 3.30 -10.30 5.21
C THR A 255 2.81 -10.98 3.94
N TRP A 256 1.73 -11.76 4.03
CA TRP A 256 1.18 -12.48 2.87
C TRP A 256 0.58 -11.55 1.83
N ILE A 257 -0.16 -10.53 2.26
CA ILE A 257 -0.73 -9.49 1.40
C ILE A 257 0.37 -8.83 0.57
N GLU A 258 1.47 -8.45 1.21
CA GLU A 258 2.59 -7.83 0.51
C GLU A 258 3.29 -8.78 -0.47
N CYS A 259 3.55 -10.03 -0.06
CA CYS A 259 4.12 -11.04 -0.95
C CYS A 259 3.24 -11.27 -2.19
N LEU A 260 1.92 -11.26 -2.04
CA LEU A 260 0.98 -11.36 -3.16
C LEU A 260 1.05 -10.14 -4.09
N GLY A 261 1.18 -8.94 -3.51
CA GLY A 261 1.42 -7.70 -4.26
C GLY A 261 2.72 -7.74 -5.07
N ASP A 262 3.81 -8.25 -4.50
CA ASP A 262 5.11 -8.40 -5.17
C ASP A 262 5.09 -9.48 -6.26
N LEU A 263 4.48 -10.63 -6.00
CA LEU A 263 4.33 -11.68 -7.02
C LEU A 263 3.51 -11.19 -8.22
N ALA A 264 2.44 -10.42 -7.97
CA ALA A 264 1.67 -9.77 -9.02
C ALA A 264 2.51 -8.75 -9.81
N ARG A 265 3.40 -7.98 -9.16
CA ARG A 265 4.35 -7.08 -9.86
C ARG A 265 5.32 -7.85 -10.74
N TYR A 266 5.90 -8.93 -10.25
CA TYR A 266 6.78 -9.78 -11.06
C TYR A 266 6.05 -10.27 -12.31
N ARG A 267 4.82 -10.73 -12.15
CA ARG A 267 4.01 -11.20 -13.28
C ARG A 267 3.65 -10.07 -14.25
N MET A 268 3.30 -8.90 -13.75
CA MET A 268 3.09 -7.69 -14.58
C MET A 268 4.36 -7.31 -15.37
N ALA A 269 5.54 -7.44 -14.77
CA ALA A 269 6.80 -6.96 -15.35
C ALA A 269 7.36 -7.85 -16.45
N ILE A 270 7.00 -9.14 -16.49
CA ILE A 270 7.44 -10.09 -17.53
C ILE A 270 6.44 -10.26 -18.67
N GLU A 271 5.25 -9.65 -18.55
CA GLU A 271 4.21 -9.66 -19.57
C GLU A 271 4.48 -8.53 -20.57
N ASP A 272 5.36 -8.81 -21.55
CA ASP A 272 5.79 -7.84 -22.55
C ASP A 272 4.85 -7.78 -23.78
N ASP A 273 4.14 -8.88 -24.10
CA ASP A 273 3.40 -9.03 -25.36
C ASP A 273 1.88 -8.75 -25.25
N ASP A 274 1.20 -9.07 -24.13
CA ASP A 274 -0.23 -8.79 -23.94
C ASP A 274 -0.46 -7.63 -22.95
N ILE A 275 -0.81 -6.46 -23.50
CA ILE A 275 -1.13 -5.24 -22.73
C ILE A 275 -2.28 -5.49 -21.75
N ARG A 276 -3.24 -6.36 -22.08
CA ARG A 276 -4.39 -6.63 -21.21
C ARG A 276 -3.97 -7.45 -20.00
N ASP A 277 -3.16 -8.49 -20.20
CA ASP A 277 -2.66 -9.31 -19.09
C ASP A 277 -1.77 -8.48 -18.17
N ARG A 278 -0.93 -7.61 -18.74
CA ARG A 278 -0.15 -6.64 -17.96
C ARG A 278 -1.04 -5.71 -17.14
N GLU A 279 -2.15 -5.25 -17.69
CA GLU A 279 -3.10 -4.40 -16.97
C GLU A 279 -3.83 -5.18 -15.87
N VAL A 280 -4.22 -6.43 -16.11
CA VAL A 280 -4.83 -7.32 -15.09
C VAL A 280 -3.87 -7.47 -13.91
N TRP A 281 -2.60 -7.82 -14.15
CA TRP A 281 -1.64 -8.00 -13.07
C TRP A 281 -1.25 -6.70 -12.37
N ARG A 282 -1.31 -5.55 -13.07
CA ARG A 282 -1.22 -4.23 -12.44
C ARG A 282 -2.35 -4.01 -11.44
N HIS A 283 -3.60 -4.32 -11.83
CA HIS A 283 -4.76 -4.20 -10.94
C HIS A 283 -4.67 -5.16 -9.75
N VAL A 284 -4.31 -6.43 -9.97
CA VAL A 284 -4.10 -7.41 -8.88
C VAL A 284 -3.04 -6.91 -7.90
N SER A 285 -1.92 -6.40 -8.40
CA SER A 285 -0.88 -5.84 -7.55
C SER A 285 -1.35 -4.62 -6.77
N ARG A 286 -2.06 -3.69 -7.43
CA ARG A 286 -2.62 -2.49 -6.81
C ARG A 286 -3.57 -2.87 -5.68
N HIS A 287 -4.50 -3.80 -5.92
CA HIS A 287 -5.45 -4.28 -4.92
C HIS A 287 -4.75 -4.76 -3.64
N TRP A 288 -3.71 -5.61 -3.77
CA TRP A 288 -2.96 -6.09 -2.61
C TRP A 288 -2.23 -4.97 -1.86
N TYR A 289 -1.59 -4.04 -2.58
CA TYR A 289 -0.90 -2.92 -1.91
C TYR A 289 -1.85 -1.91 -1.29
N SER A 290 -3.01 -1.65 -1.91
CA SER A 290 -4.06 -0.83 -1.33
C SER A 290 -4.54 -1.45 -0.02
N LYS A 291 -4.82 -2.76 -0.02
CA LYS A 291 -5.21 -3.51 1.18
C LYS A 291 -4.14 -3.47 2.28
N ALA A 292 -2.87 -3.69 1.93
CA ALA A 292 -1.76 -3.56 2.88
C ALA A 292 -1.75 -2.16 3.51
N SER A 293 -1.92 -1.12 2.69
CA SER A 293 -1.89 0.27 3.15
C SER A 293 -3.10 0.65 4.01
N ASP A 294 -4.16 -0.15 4.03
CA ASP A 294 -5.27 0.05 4.97
C ASP A 294 -5.01 -0.57 6.32
N THR A 295 -4.31 -1.71 6.35
CA THR A 295 -3.92 -2.32 7.63
C THR A 295 -2.81 -1.48 8.27
N ASP A 296 -1.87 -1.01 7.46
CA ASP A 296 -0.71 -0.25 7.90
C ASP A 296 -0.52 1.07 7.13
N PRO A 297 -1.37 2.08 7.38
CA PRO A 297 -1.36 3.34 6.64
C PRO A 297 -0.15 4.23 6.93
N GLU A 298 0.64 3.92 7.96
CA GLU A 298 1.80 4.74 8.35
C GLU A 298 3.08 4.36 7.57
N THR A 299 3.00 3.29 6.78
CA THR A 299 4.17 2.68 6.12
C THR A 299 4.38 3.18 4.69
N GLY A 300 5.42 3.99 4.53
CA GLY A 300 5.76 4.66 3.28
C GLY A 300 6.06 3.72 2.13
N ARG A 301 6.58 2.52 2.40
CA ARG A 301 6.98 1.57 1.36
C ARG A 301 5.79 1.07 0.55
N LEU A 302 4.62 0.93 1.16
CA LEU A 302 3.40 0.52 0.47
C LEU A 302 2.97 1.57 -0.57
N TYR A 303 3.04 2.85 -0.19
CA TYR A 303 2.77 3.96 -1.11
C TYR A 303 3.83 4.09 -2.22
N HIS A 304 5.08 3.74 -1.97
CA HIS A 304 6.10 3.67 -3.03
C HIS A 304 5.72 2.63 -4.09
N HIS A 305 5.24 1.46 -3.69
CA HIS A 305 4.79 0.44 -4.62
C HIS A 305 3.54 0.88 -5.39
N LEU A 306 2.57 1.51 -4.72
CA LEU A 306 1.41 2.13 -5.38
C LEU A 306 1.81 3.23 -6.38
N ALA A 307 2.85 4.01 -6.07
CA ALA A 307 3.38 5.00 -7.01
C ALA A 307 3.89 4.35 -8.31
N ILE A 308 4.64 3.24 -8.22
CA ILE A 308 5.11 2.52 -9.41
C ILE A 308 3.92 2.01 -10.25
N LEU A 309 2.83 1.59 -9.61
CA LEU A 309 1.62 1.04 -10.23
C LEU A 309 0.64 2.11 -10.73
N ALA A 310 0.85 3.38 -10.39
CA ALA A 310 0.00 4.50 -10.82
C ALA A 310 0.29 4.96 -12.27
N ARG A 311 1.29 4.39 -12.95
CA ARG A 311 1.56 4.69 -14.36
C ARG A 311 0.35 4.33 -15.25
N PRO A 312 0.00 5.18 -16.25
CA PRO A 312 0.69 6.39 -16.69
C PRO A 312 0.28 7.70 -15.98
N ASN A 313 -0.56 7.66 -14.95
CA ASN A 313 -1.05 8.86 -14.26
C ASN A 313 0.07 9.53 -13.46
N ALA A 314 0.62 10.63 -13.98
CA ALA A 314 1.77 11.33 -13.40
C ALA A 314 1.43 12.07 -12.08
N VAL A 315 0.22 12.61 -11.97
CA VAL A 315 -0.23 13.33 -10.76
C VAL A 315 -0.46 12.34 -9.62
N GLN A 316 -1.06 11.17 -9.91
CA GLN A 316 -1.24 10.10 -8.93
C GLN A 316 0.11 9.48 -8.51
N GLN A 317 1.05 9.30 -9.45
CA GLN A 317 2.42 8.88 -9.12
C GLN A 317 3.09 9.85 -8.14
N LEU A 318 3.01 11.15 -8.42
CA LEU A 318 3.55 12.20 -7.55
C LEU A 318 2.91 12.15 -6.16
N PHE A 319 1.58 12.05 -6.09
CA PHE A 319 0.86 11.88 -4.82
C PHE A 319 1.41 10.71 -4.01
N TYR A 320 1.49 9.50 -4.59
CA TYR A 320 1.94 8.32 -3.85
C TYR A 320 3.41 8.40 -3.43
N TYR A 321 4.30 8.90 -4.30
CA TYR A 321 5.70 9.07 -3.93
C TYR A 321 5.89 10.12 -2.83
N THR A 322 5.16 11.23 -2.88
CA THR A 322 5.25 12.26 -1.83
C THR A 322 4.64 11.77 -0.52
N LYS A 323 3.51 11.04 -0.57
CA LYS A 323 2.93 10.36 0.59
C LYS A 323 3.91 9.36 1.21
N SER A 324 4.56 8.54 0.40
CA SER A 324 5.59 7.58 0.82
C SER A 324 6.72 8.20 1.67
N LEU A 325 7.01 9.49 1.45
CA LEU A 325 8.03 10.26 2.17
C LEU A 325 7.48 11.03 3.39
N CYS A 326 6.18 11.26 3.47
CA CYS A 326 5.54 12.14 4.47
C CYS A 326 4.74 11.39 5.55
N VAL A 327 4.53 10.08 5.41
CA VAL A 327 3.94 9.24 6.46
C VAL A 327 4.95 8.99 7.60
N PRO A 328 4.49 8.61 8.81
CA PRO A 328 5.34 8.42 9.99
C PRO A 328 6.53 7.46 9.81
N ILE A 329 6.37 6.40 9.01
CA ILE A 329 7.43 5.46 8.66
C ILE A 329 7.81 5.70 7.19
N PRO A 330 8.62 6.73 6.89
CA PRO A 330 8.91 7.13 5.51
C PRO A 330 9.80 6.10 4.81
N PHE A 331 9.62 5.94 3.50
CA PHE A 331 10.46 5.07 2.68
C PHE A 331 11.49 5.89 1.90
N SER A 332 12.71 5.96 2.41
CA SER A 332 13.78 6.84 1.89
C SER A 332 14.17 6.55 0.44
N SER A 333 14.13 5.30 -0.02
CA SER A 333 14.42 4.93 -1.41
C SER A 333 13.46 5.59 -2.41
N ALA A 334 12.27 6.00 -1.99
CA ALA A 334 11.35 6.77 -2.84
C ALA A 334 11.97 8.09 -3.34
N ARG A 335 12.96 8.66 -2.63
CA ARG A 335 13.68 9.86 -3.08
C ARG A 335 14.47 9.64 -4.38
N GLU A 336 14.98 8.43 -4.60
CA GLU A 336 15.66 8.06 -5.84
C GLU A 336 14.63 7.66 -6.90
N SER A 337 13.66 6.80 -6.56
CA SER A 337 12.69 6.29 -7.53
C SER A 337 11.78 7.39 -8.13
N ILE A 338 11.40 8.41 -7.35
CA ILE A 338 10.59 9.55 -7.84
C ILE A 338 11.32 10.36 -8.93
N MET A 339 12.66 10.33 -8.97
CA MET A 339 13.41 11.02 -10.03
C MET A 339 13.11 10.45 -11.42
N THR A 340 12.69 9.19 -11.53
CA THR A 340 12.23 8.62 -12.81
C THR A 340 10.99 9.30 -13.38
N LEU A 341 10.18 9.95 -12.53
CA LEU A 341 9.06 10.80 -12.93
C LEU A 341 9.54 12.22 -13.29
N PHE A 342 10.51 12.76 -12.56
CA PHE A 342 10.96 14.15 -12.72
C PHE A 342 11.98 14.36 -13.83
N ASP A 343 12.99 13.49 -13.96
CA ASP A 343 14.11 13.68 -14.90
C ASP A 343 13.68 13.92 -16.36
N PRO A 344 12.66 13.21 -16.91
CA PRO A 344 12.17 13.51 -18.25
C PRO A 344 11.60 14.93 -18.38
N LEU A 345 10.94 15.45 -17.34
CA LEU A 345 10.35 16.79 -17.33
C LEU A 345 11.41 17.88 -17.10
N LEU A 346 12.39 17.63 -16.23
CA LEU A 346 13.48 18.56 -15.92
C LEU A 346 14.46 18.71 -17.09
N SER A 347 14.62 17.66 -17.90
CA SER A 347 15.45 17.65 -19.11
C SER A 347 14.71 18.14 -20.37
N ASN A 348 13.44 18.56 -20.26
CA ASN A 348 12.59 18.91 -21.40
C ASN A 348 12.45 17.79 -22.46
N SER A 349 12.54 16.53 -22.02
CA SER A 349 12.29 15.37 -22.88
C SER A 349 10.79 15.22 -23.19
N PRO A 350 10.41 14.67 -24.35
CA PRO A 350 9.01 14.38 -24.65
C PRO A 350 8.45 13.34 -23.67
N THR A 351 7.44 13.70 -22.86
CA THR A 351 6.88 12.82 -21.82
C THR A 351 5.51 12.22 -22.18
N GLY A 352 4.86 12.71 -23.24
CA GLY A 352 3.50 12.31 -23.60
C GLY A 352 2.42 12.75 -22.60
N LEU A 353 2.80 13.50 -21.55
CA LEU A 353 1.88 14.02 -20.56
C LEU A 353 1.08 15.21 -21.10
N ASN A 354 -0.15 15.35 -20.60
CA ASN A 354 -0.93 16.56 -20.76
C ASN A 354 -0.13 17.78 -20.23
N PRO A 355 -0.07 18.92 -20.95
CA PRO A 355 0.75 20.06 -20.55
C PRO A 355 0.53 20.56 -19.11
N ILE A 356 -0.70 20.53 -18.59
CA ILE A 356 -0.96 20.97 -17.20
C ILE A 356 -0.43 19.99 -16.16
N ASP A 357 -0.53 18.68 -16.42
CA ASP A 357 0.04 17.67 -15.51
C ASP A 357 1.57 17.74 -15.55
N ALA A 358 2.13 17.97 -16.74
CA ALA A 358 3.56 18.17 -16.93
C ALA A 358 4.07 19.40 -16.16
N SER A 359 3.36 20.53 -16.19
CA SER A 359 3.77 21.74 -15.46
C SER A 359 3.67 21.57 -13.94
N PHE A 360 2.60 20.92 -13.45
CA PHE A 360 2.44 20.58 -12.03
C PHE A 360 3.59 19.69 -11.52
N VAL A 361 3.83 18.57 -12.21
CA VAL A 361 4.84 17.60 -11.81
C VAL A 361 6.24 18.18 -11.95
N ARG A 362 6.49 19.02 -12.97
CA ARG A 362 7.77 19.74 -13.13
C ARG A 362 8.01 20.73 -12.00
N ALA A 363 7.01 21.52 -11.60
CA ALA A 363 7.14 22.44 -10.47
C ALA A 363 7.52 21.69 -9.18
N HIS A 364 6.84 20.57 -8.89
CA HIS A 364 7.22 19.70 -7.79
C HIS A 364 8.60 19.07 -7.95
N GLY A 365 9.00 18.69 -9.16
CA GLY A 365 10.34 18.15 -9.43
C GLY A 365 11.44 19.16 -9.14
N ILE A 366 11.26 20.41 -9.57
CA ILE A 366 12.19 21.52 -9.29
C ILE A 366 12.26 21.80 -7.79
N LEU A 367 11.10 21.91 -7.12
CA LEU A 367 11.02 22.08 -5.66
C LEU A 367 11.60 20.89 -4.90
N PHE A 368 11.55 19.67 -5.46
CA PHE A 368 12.03 18.46 -4.81
C PHE A 368 13.55 18.31 -4.93
N SER A 369 14.08 18.44 -6.14
CA SER A 369 15.48 18.15 -6.45
C SER A 369 16.40 19.37 -6.43
N GLU A 370 15.83 20.58 -6.37
CA GLU A 370 16.56 21.86 -6.41
C GLU A 370 17.37 22.04 -7.72
N LYS A 371 16.90 21.39 -8.79
CA LYS A 371 17.48 21.47 -10.14
C LYS A 371 16.56 22.31 -11.02
N SER A 372 17.12 22.96 -12.04
CA SER A 372 16.36 23.76 -13.01
C SER A 372 15.50 24.87 -12.35
N TRP A 373 16.04 25.52 -11.31
CA TRP A 373 15.35 26.54 -10.53
C TRP A 373 14.88 27.73 -11.38
N ASP A 374 15.62 28.02 -12.45
CA ASP A 374 15.28 29.02 -13.47
C ASP A 374 13.92 28.77 -14.15
N GLN A 375 13.43 27.53 -14.16
CA GLN A 375 12.16 27.15 -14.77
C GLN A 375 10.99 27.09 -13.77
N LEU A 376 11.23 27.34 -12.48
CA LEU A 376 10.20 27.17 -11.45
C LEU A 376 9.04 28.15 -11.64
N GLU A 377 9.36 29.43 -11.84
CA GLU A 377 8.35 30.48 -12.02
C GLU A 377 7.49 30.21 -13.25
N ASP A 378 8.09 29.82 -14.38
CA ASP A 378 7.36 29.46 -15.59
C ASP A 378 6.45 28.25 -15.35
N SER A 379 6.96 27.19 -14.73
CA SER A 379 6.20 25.95 -14.46
C SER A 379 4.99 26.20 -13.55
N THR A 380 5.19 26.94 -12.46
CA THR A 380 4.14 27.27 -11.49
C THR A 380 3.10 28.21 -12.10
N ASN A 381 3.53 29.21 -12.87
CA ASN A 381 2.63 30.11 -13.59
C ASN A 381 1.81 29.39 -14.66
N ASP A 382 2.43 28.50 -15.44
CA ASP A 382 1.75 27.75 -16.49
C ASP A 382 0.69 26.80 -15.91
N PHE A 383 0.98 26.14 -14.79
CA PHE A 383 -0.02 25.36 -14.07
C PHE A 383 -1.18 26.24 -13.60
N ASN A 384 -0.90 27.27 -12.79
CA ASN A 384 -1.94 28.09 -12.16
C ASN A 384 -2.81 28.84 -13.18
N LYS A 385 -2.22 29.36 -14.28
CA LYS A 385 -2.98 30.05 -15.35
C LYS A 385 -3.95 29.14 -16.10
N ASN A 386 -3.67 27.83 -16.16
CA ASN A 386 -4.48 26.88 -16.91
C ASN A 386 -5.40 26.03 -16.02
N LEU A 387 -5.21 26.08 -14.69
CA LEU A 387 -5.94 25.28 -13.72
C LEU A 387 -7.45 25.46 -13.82
N ASP A 388 -7.96 26.70 -13.80
CA ASP A 388 -9.40 26.98 -13.88
C ASP A 388 -10.07 26.32 -15.10
N LYS A 389 -9.44 26.45 -16.27
CA LYS A 389 -9.91 25.84 -17.52
C LYS A 389 -9.84 24.32 -17.47
N HIS A 390 -8.82 23.77 -16.82
CA HIS A 390 -8.66 22.34 -16.69
C HIS A 390 -9.73 21.74 -15.79
N ILE A 391 -10.03 22.36 -14.64
CA ILE A 391 -11.13 21.97 -13.75
C ILE A 391 -12.46 21.95 -14.54
N ALA A 392 -12.76 23.04 -15.26
CA ALA A 392 -13.99 23.15 -16.05
C ALA A 392 -14.09 22.08 -17.15
N LYS A 393 -12.97 21.64 -17.73
CA LYS A 393 -12.92 20.60 -18.76
C LYS A 393 -13.07 19.19 -18.17
N SER A 394 -12.43 18.92 -17.04
CA SER A 394 -12.36 17.60 -16.42
C SER A 394 -13.64 17.22 -15.65
N LYS A 395 -14.42 18.21 -15.17
CA LYS A 395 -15.69 18.01 -14.43
C LYS A 395 -15.52 17.01 -13.28
N GLU A 396 -16.33 15.97 -13.21
CA GLU A 396 -16.28 14.91 -12.18
C GLU A 396 -14.90 14.23 -12.12
N GLY A 397 -14.20 14.09 -13.26
CA GLY A 397 -12.84 13.54 -13.29
C GLY A 397 -11.79 14.41 -12.57
N TRP A 398 -12.14 15.67 -12.23
CA TRP A 398 -11.29 16.52 -11.41
C TRP A 398 -11.36 16.17 -9.91
N GLN A 399 -12.44 15.54 -9.43
CA GLN A 399 -12.60 15.26 -8.00
C GLN A 399 -11.42 14.46 -7.45
N GLU A 400 -11.06 13.39 -8.16
CA GLU A 400 -9.91 12.55 -7.83
C GLU A 400 -8.58 13.29 -7.96
N THR A 401 -8.36 13.92 -9.12
CA THR A 401 -7.13 14.68 -9.39
C THR A 401 -6.93 15.82 -8.38
N GLY A 402 -8.04 16.42 -7.92
CA GLY A 402 -8.07 17.53 -6.97
C GLY A 402 -7.46 17.14 -5.64
N TYR A 403 -7.88 16.04 -5.01
CA TYR A 403 -7.26 15.65 -3.74
C TYR A 403 -5.82 15.15 -3.91
N TYR A 404 -5.44 14.56 -5.05
CA TYR A 404 -4.02 14.25 -5.32
C TYR A 404 -3.15 15.51 -5.33
N ILE A 405 -3.63 16.58 -5.98
CA ILE A 405 -2.95 17.87 -6.00
C ILE A 405 -2.90 18.48 -4.60
N GLY A 406 -4.03 18.50 -3.87
CA GLY A 406 -4.10 19.03 -2.51
C GLY A 406 -3.12 18.34 -1.55
N ILE A 407 -3.05 17.01 -1.59
CA ILE A 407 -2.11 16.23 -0.78
C ILE A 407 -0.66 16.49 -1.20
N SER A 408 -0.38 16.57 -2.51
CA SER A 408 0.97 16.84 -3.01
C SER A 408 1.47 18.23 -2.59
N LEU A 409 0.59 19.24 -2.59
CA LEU A 409 0.89 20.58 -2.07
C LEU A 409 1.14 20.55 -0.55
N ALA A 410 0.31 19.86 0.23
CA ALA A 410 0.56 19.68 1.66
C ALA A 410 1.93 19.01 1.92
N CYS A 411 2.27 17.98 1.15
CA CYS A 411 3.55 17.30 1.24
C CYS A 411 4.74 18.21 0.86
N SER A 412 4.60 19.11 -0.11
CA SER A 412 5.67 20.05 -0.46
C SER A 412 5.90 21.09 0.64
N LEU A 413 4.85 21.53 1.33
CA LEU A 413 4.97 22.42 2.52
C LEU A 413 5.69 21.73 3.68
N LEU A 414 5.51 20.41 3.83
CA LEU A 414 6.25 19.56 4.76
C LEU A 414 7.68 19.23 4.26
N GLY A 415 8.13 19.83 3.15
CA GLY A 415 9.45 19.60 2.57
C GLY A 415 9.64 18.16 2.11
N TYR A 416 8.55 17.48 1.73
CA TYR A 416 8.55 16.07 1.35
C TYR A 416 9.15 15.18 2.45
N GLY A 417 8.74 15.43 3.69
CA GLY A 417 9.18 14.71 4.89
C GLY A 417 10.61 15.02 5.33
N ALA A 418 11.22 16.10 4.85
CA ALA A 418 12.56 16.48 5.27
C ALA A 418 12.56 17.00 6.72
N GLU A 419 13.35 16.39 7.60
CA GLU A 419 13.49 16.83 9.00
C GLU A 419 14.01 18.27 9.15
N SER A 420 14.69 18.81 8.13
CA SER A 420 15.16 20.20 8.10
C SER A 420 14.05 21.22 7.84
N ASN A 421 12.91 20.79 7.29
CA ASN A 421 11.79 21.67 6.95
C ASN A 421 11.23 22.38 8.20
N VAL A 422 10.87 23.66 8.05
CA VAL A 422 10.41 24.51 9.17
C VAL A 422 9.14 23.98 9.82
N ILE A 423 8.17 23.49 9.04
CA ILE A 423 6.93 22.90 9.57
C ILE A 423 7.23 21.55 10.23
N MET A 424 8.01 20.67 9.59
CA MET A 424 8.38 19.38 10.20
C MET A 424 9.07 19.56 11.56
N ARG A 425 9.97 20.55 11.69
CA ARG A 425 10.59 20.87 12.98
C ARG A 425 9.63 21.49 13.99
N ALA A 426 8.68 22.31 13.53
CA ALA A 426 7.63 22.86 14.39
C ALA A 426 6.72 21.77 14.95
N LEU A 427 6.39 20.74 14.15
CA LEU A 427 5.53 19.63 14.55
C LEU A 427 6.22 18.58 15.43
N SER A 428 7.52 18.35 15.24
CA SER A 428 8.29 17.36 16.02
C SER A 428 8.58 17.76 17.47
N LYS A 429 8.42 19.03 17.84
CA LYS A 429 8.63 19.49 19.22
C LYS A 429 7.44 19.10 20.08
N LYS A 430 7.64 18.13 20.99
CA LYS A 430 6.63 17.78 22.00
C LYS A 430 6.30 19.03 22.85
N PRO A 431 5.03 19.22 23.25
CA PRO A 431 4.69 20.22 24.26
C PRO A 431 5.41 19.83 25.56
N GLU A 432 6.29 20.71 26.05
CA GLU A 432 6.97 20.52 27.32
C GLU A 432 5.92 20.40 28.43
N GLY A 433 5.89 19.23 29.07
CA GLY A 433 5.17 19.04 30.32
C GLY A 433 5.81 19.88 31.42
N THR A 434 4.95 20.49 32.22
CA THR A 434 5.17 21.08 33.55
C THR A 434 6.52 20.75 34.22
N ASP A 435 7.17 21.82 34.68
CA ASP A 435 8.34 21.91 35.59
C ASP A 435 9.74 21.88 34.97
N ALA A 436 10.19 23.01 34.42
CA ALA A 436 11.56 23.50 34.62
C ALA A 436 11.66 25.02 34.38
N ALA A 437 12.42 25.67 35.24
CA ALA A 437 12.56 27.10 35.42
C ALA A 437 13.20 27.85 34.24
N MET A 438 12.95 29.17 34.23
CA MET A 438 13.67 30.23 33.51
C MET A 438 15.08 29.82 33.03
N ASP A 439 15.22 29.62 31.72
CA ASP A 439 16.37 30.16 31.01
C ASP A 439 15.88 30.73 29.67
N GLY A 440 16.21 32.00 29.44
CA GLY A 440 15.79 32.80 28.30
C GLY A 440 16.58 32.47 27.04
N SER A 441 16.59 31.21 26.62
CA SER A 441 17.02 30.86 25.26
C SER A 441 15.89 31.20 24.31
N ALA A 442 15.85 32.47 23.92
CA ALA A 442 15.05 32.96 22.81
C ALA A 442 15.07 31.95 21.65
N ILE A 443 13.87 31.64 21.20
CA ILE A 443 13.53 30.77 20.10
C ILE A 443 14.40 31.16 18.90
N SER A 444 15.29 30.27 18.45
CA SER A 444 15.81 30.38 17.08
C SER A 444 14.68 29.92 16.15
N GLU A 445 13.77 30.83 15.87
CA GLU A 445 12.88 30.78 14.71
C GLU A 445 13.80 30.75 13.49
N THR A 446 14.11 29.56 13.02
CA THR A 446 14.81 29.43 11.75
C THR A 446 13.88 29.95 10.67
N MET A 447 14.28 31.05 10.04
CA MET A 447 13.57 31.63 8.91
C MET A 447 13.27 30.56 7.86
N PRO A 448 12.08 30.59 7.22
CA PRO A 448 11.78 29.71 6.11
C PRO A 448 12.80 29.91 4.99
N ASP A 449 13.28 28.80 4.44
CA ASP A 449 14.20 28.84 3.30
C ASP A 449 13.47 29.27 2.01
N GLU A 450 14.23 29.54 0.96
CA GLU A 450 13.67 29.95 -0.33
C GLU A 450 12.75 28.88 -0.93
N ARG A 451 13.10 27.61 -0.71
CA ARG A 451 12.32 26.47 -1.19
C ARG A 451 10.92 26.45 -0.58
N PHE A 452 10.81 26.59 0.73
CA PHE A 452 9.54 26.67 1.44
C PHE A 452 8.72 27.85 0.94
N ARG A 453 9.33 29.04 0.81
CA ARG A 453 8.63 30.25 0.33
C ARG A 453 8.06 30.07 -1.07
N GLN A 454 8.82 29.50 -2.00
CA GLN A 454 8.31 29.23 -3.36
C GLN A 454 7.25 28.13 -3.38
N ALA A 455 7.39 27.06 -2.59
CA ALA A 455 6.38 26.01 -2.46
C ALA A 455 5.06 26.58 -1.90
N TYR A 456 5.16 27.45 -0.90
CA TYR A 456 4.02 28.10 -0.28
C TYR A 456 3.33 29.09 -1.20
N LYS A 457 4.08 29.97 -1.88
CA LYS A 457 3.53 30.87 -2.91
C LYS A 457 2.82 30.09 -4.02
N PHE A 458 3.42 29.00 -4.49
CA PHE A 458 2.82 28.11 -5.48
C PHE A 458 1.50 27.53 -4.98
N GLY A 459 1.50 26.94 -3.78
CA GLY A 459 0.32 26.36 -3.14
C GLY A 459 -0.80 27.38 -2.89
N VAL A 460 -0.49 28.56 -2.36
CA VAL A 460 -1.46 29.64 -2.13
C VAL A 460 -2.13 30.05 -3.44
N THR A 461 -1.37 30.28 -4.51
CA THR A 461 -1.94 30.65 -5.82
C THR A 461 -2.86 29.56 -6.37
N THR A 462 -2.50 28.29 -6.18
CA THR A 462 -3.37 27.15 -6.54
C THR A 462 -4.64 27.12 -5.70
N ILE A 463 -4.53 27.29 -4.38
CA ILE A 463 -5.67 27.31 -3.45
C ILE A 463 -6.63 28.47 -3.78
N GLU A 464 -6.12 29.67 -4.02
CA GLU A 464 -6.93 30.83 -4.44
C GLU A 464 -7.74 30.52 -5.70
N THR A 465 -7.09 29.93 -6.72
CA THR A 465 -7.75 29.59 -7.98
C THR A 465 -8.91 28.61 -7.77
N VAL A 466 -8.77 27.66 -6.85
CA VAL A 466 -9.83 26.70 -6.53
C VAL A 466 -10.93 27.33 -5.67
N LEU A 467 -10.58 28.17 -4.69
CA LEU A 467 -11.53 28.90 -3.85
C LEU A 467 -12.42 29.86 -4.65
N ASP A 468 -11.88 30.48 -5.70
CA ASP A 468 -12.62 31.39 -6.58
C ASP A 468 -13.76 30.68 -7.36
N ARG A 469 -13.70 29.35 -7.49
CA ARG A 469 -14.73 28.53 -8.18
C ARG A 469 -15.90 28.20 -7.25
N GLN A 470 -16.59 29.23 -6.78
CA GLN A 470 -17.73 29.11 -5.87
C GLN A 470 -18.85 28.23 -6.46
N GLY A 471 -19.36 27.30 -5.65
CA GLY A 471 -20.46 26.40 -6.02
C GLY A 471 -20.08 25.22 -6.92
N ASP A 472 -18.81 25.10 -7.35
CA ASP A 472 -18.35 23.96 -8.13
C ASP A 472 -18.09 22.74 -7.24
N VAL A 473 -19.01 21.76 -7.26
CA VAL A 473 -18.90 20.55 -6.43
C VAL A 473 -17.65 19.71 -6.71
N ASN A 474 -17.04 19.86 -7.89
CA ASN A 474 -15.84 19.11 -8.27
C ASN A 474 -14.59 19.58 -7.52
N THR A 475 -14.63 20.77 -6.92
CA THR A 475 -13.51 21.32 -6.14
C THR A 475 -13.53 20.90 -4.68
N LEU A 476 -14.66 20.39 -4.18
CA LEU A 476 -14.85 20.05 -2.77
C LEU A 476 -13.82 19.05 -2.23
N PRO A 477 -13.41 17.98 -2.95
CA PRO A 477 -12.38 17.07 -2.44
C PRO A 477 -11.04 17.77 -2.20
N PHE A 478 -10.61 18.64 -3.13
CA PHE A 478 -9.40 19.46 -2.94
C PHE A 478 -9.54 20.38 -1.71
N LEU A 479 -10.66 21.10 -1.60
CA LEU A 479 -10.89 22.04 -0.50
C LEU A 479 -10.96 21.32 0.85
N HIS A 480 -11.58 20.15 0.90
CA HIS A 480 -11.64 19.29 2.08
C HIS A 480 -10.24 18.88 2.54
N THR A 481 -9.39 18.39 1.61
CA THR A 481 -7.99 18.04 1.90
C THR A 481 -7.19 19.24 2.44
N ILE A 482 -7.28 20.40 1.80
CA ILE A 482 -6.56 21.61 2.24
C ILE A 482 -7.05 22.08 3.61
N LEU A 483 -8.36 22.06 3.86
CA LEU A 483 -8.91 22.49 5.16
C LEU A 483 -8.57 21.53 6.28
N ILE A 484 -8.43 20.22 6.04
CA ILE A 484 -7.92 19.28 7.04
C ILE A 484 -6.48 19.63 7.41
N PHE A 485 -5.63 19.85 6.39
CA PHE A 485 -4.24 20.26 6.62
C PHE A 485 -4.16 21.56 7.42
N ILE A 486 -4.90 22.59 7.03
CA ILE A 486 -4.90 23.89 7.71
C ILE A 486 -5.50 23.78 9.11
N HIS A 487 -6.60 23.04 9.29
CA HIS A 487 -7.17 22.79 10.62
C HIS A 487 -6.16 22.12 11.54
N TYR A 488 -5.42 21.13 11.04
CA TYR A 488 -4.32 20.54 11.80
C TYR A 488 -3.28 21.60 12.18
N MET A 489 -2.79 22.40 11.21
CA MET A 489 -1.80 23.45 11.49
C MET A 489 -2.29 24.46 12.54
N THR A 490 -3.57 24.87 12.51
CA THR A 490 -4.13 25.79 13.52
C THR A 490 -4.05 25.28 14.96
N ARG A 491 -3.92 23.96 15.15
CA ARG A 491 -3.72 23.33 16.47
C ARG A 491 -2.25 23.29 16.91
N HIS A 492 -1.33 23.67 16.02
CA HIS A 492 0.12 23.72 16.24
C HIS A 492 0.64 25.14 16.00
N PRO A 493 0.67 26.02 17.03
CA PRO A 493 1.05 27.44 16.90
C PRO A 493 2.36 27.67 16.15
N ALA A 494 3.40 26.88 16.45
CA ALA A 494 4.70 27.02 15.79
C ALA A 494 4.65 26.69 14.27
N ALA A 495 3.70 25.87 13.82
CA ALA A 495 3.55 25.51 12.42
C ALA A 495 2.69 26.53 11.66
N ILE A 496 1.53 26.92 12.23
CA ILE A 496 0.62 27.88 11.59
C ILE A 496 1.22 29.27 11.45
N ASN A 497 2.13 29.69 12.34
CA ASN A 497 2.85 30.96 12.22
C ASN A 497 3.63 31.10 10.89
N HIS A 498 3.98 29.99 10.23
CA HIS A 498 4.64 30.01 8.92
C HIS A 498 3.67 30.08 7.73
N LEU A 499 2.36 29.98 7.99
CA LEU A 499 1.31 29.84 6.99
C LEU A 499 0.17 30.85 7.15
N GLU A 500 0.03 31.53 8.29
CA GLU A 500 -1.17 32.32 8.55
C GLU A 500 -1.26 33.63 7.76
N ASP A 501 -0.12 34.27 7.46
CA ASP A 501 -0.10 35.62 6.88
C ASP A 501 -0.53 35.67 5.40
N GLU A 502 -0.12 34.69 4.59
CA GLU A 502 -0.45 34.67 3.15
C GLU A 502 -1.57 33.67 2.81
N PHE A 503 -2.12 32.95 3.79
CA PHE A 503 -3.21 32.02 3.51
C PHE A 503 -4.49 32.80 3.17
N PRO A 504 -5.26 32.40 2.13
CA PRO A 504 -6.38 33.18 1.62
C PRO A 504 -7.64 33.05 2.51
N TRP A 505 -7.56 33.53 3.75
CA TRP A 505 -8.65 33.45 4.75
C TRP A 505 -9.93 34.12 4.26
N LYS A 506 -9.83 35.26 3.58
CA LYS A 506 -10.99 36.00 3.06
C LYS A 506 -11.74 35.21 1.99
N LEU A 507 -11.01 34.64 1.02
CA LEU A 507 -11.61 33.77 0.01
C LEU A 507 -12.18 32.49 0.63
N THR A 508 -11.52 31.96 1.66
CA THR A 508 -12.02 30.81 2.42
C THR A 508 -13.36 31.13 3.08
N ALA A 509 -13.50 32.27 3.75
CA ALA A 509 -14.77 32.70 4.36
C ALA A 509 -15.88 32.89 3.30
N VAL A 510 -15.55 33.50 2.15
CA VAL A 510 -16.50 33.67 1.04
C VAL A 510 -16.94 32.31 0.49
N MET A 511 -16.01 31.38 0.28
CA MET A 511 -16.31 30.02 -0.18
C MET A 511 -17.19 29.28 0.83
N LEU A 512 -16.88 29.34 2.14
CA LEU A 512 -17.68 28.72 3.19
C LEU A 512 -19.10 29.28 3.25
N ASN A 513 -19.27 30.60 3.10
CA ASN A 513 -20.60 31.22 3.04
C ASN A 513 -21.39 30.83 1.79
N SER A 514 -20.73 30.75 0.64
CA SER A 514 -21.34 30.27 -0.61
C SER A 514 -21.79 28.81 -0.46
N LEU A 515 -20.95 27.98 0.16
CA LEU A 515 -21.25 26.58 0.44
C LEU A 515 -22.42 26.44 1.44
N LEU A 516 -22.47 27.26 2.48
CA LEU A 516 -23.57 27.30 3.44
C LEU A 516 -24.89 27.73 2.78
N GLY A 517 -24.84 28.71 1.87
CA GLY A 517 -26.01 29.17 1.10
C GLY A 517 -26.59 28.11 0.16
N SER A 518 -25.81 27.07 -0.18
CA SER A 518 -26.26 25.93 -0.99
C SER A 518 -26.90 24.80 -0.17
N CYS A 519 -26.85 24.86 1.16
CA CYS A 519 -27.50 23.88 2.03
C CYS A 519 -29.03 24.07 2.07
N GLU A 520 -29.74 23.07 2.58
CA GLU A 520 -31.19 23.16 2.78
C GLU A 520 -31.58 24.29 3.74
N PRO A 521 -32.75 24.93 3.55
CA PRO A 521 -33.22 25.99 4.45
C PRO A 521 -33.28 25.52 5.91
N GLY A 522 -32.64 26.28 6.80
CA GLY A 522 -32.58 25.96 8.23
C GLY A 522 -31.44 24.99 8.62
N TYR A 523 -30.55 24.65 7.68
CA TYR A 523 -29.31 23.94 7.99
C TYR A 523 -28.51 24.68 9.07
N LYS A 524 -28.04 23.92 10.06
CA LYS A 524 -27.16 24.42 11.12
C LYS A 524 -25.82 23.75 10.99
N VAL A 525 -24.75 24.55 10.90
CA VAL A 525 -23.38 24.03 10.91
C VAL A 525 -23.15 23.32 12.24
N GLN A 526 -22.78 22.04 12.16
CA GLN A 526 -22.51 21.22 13.33
C GLN A 526 -21.00 21.17 13.58
N SER A 527 -20.62 20.94 14.84
CA SER A 527 -19.21 20.68 15.17
C SER A 527 -18.77 19.33 14.62
N HIS A 528 -17.46 19.20 14.36
CA HIS A 528 -16.88 17.99 13.77
C HIS A 528 -17.16 16.73 14.60
N THR A 529 -17.06 16.86 15.93
CA THR A 529 -17.35 15.76 16.86
C THR A 529 -18.78 15.26 16.71
N MET A 530 -19.76 16.17 16.60
CA MET A 530 -21.18 15.79 16.47
C MET A 530 -21.49 15.11 15.13
N LEU A 531 -20.82 15.52 14.04
CA LEU A 531 -20.97 14.84 12.74
C LEU A 531 -20.48 13.39 12.81
N LEU A 532 -19.36 13.16 13.49
CA LEU A 532 -18.73 11.84 13.62
C LEU A 532 -19.47 10.89 14.57
N ASP A 533 -20.20 11.44 15.54
CA ASP A 533 -21.03 10.69 16.52
C ASP A 533 -22.37 10.22 15.96
N SER A 534 -22.76 10.66 14.74
CA SER A 534 -23.95 10.13 14.09
C SER A 534 -23.80 8.62 13.82
N ASP A 535 -24.72 7.82 14.37
CA ASP A 535 -24.76 6.34 14.28
C ASP A 535 -24.89 5.79 12.85
N GLN A 536 -25.06 6.67 11.86
CA GLN A 536 -24.98 6.30 10.45
C GLN A 536 -23.51 6.14 10.07
N LEU A 537 -23.05 4.90 10.02
CA LEU A 537 -21.74 4.52 9.48
C LEU A 537 -21.74 4.74 7.96
N THR A 538 -21.67 6.00 7.51
CA THR A 538 -21.28 6.33 6.13
C THR A 538 -19.84 5.90 5.92
N ARG A 539 -19.55 5.32 4.75
CA ARG A 539 -18.19 4.94 4.39
C ARG A 539 -17.32 6.19 4.29
N PRO A 540 -16.00 6.11 4.56
CA PRO A 540 -15.09 7.22 4.35
C PRO A 540 -15.12 7.69 2.89
N LEU A 541 -14.85 8.98 2.68
CA LEU A 541 -14.72 9.59 1.37
C LEU A 541 -13.41 9.12 0.69
N PRO A 542 -13.32 9.14 -0.65
CA PRO A 542 -12.10 8.77 -1.37
C PRO A 542 -10.84 9.48 -0.84
N GLU A 543 -10.94 10.79 -0.59
CA GLU A 543 -9.82 11.56 -0.07
C GLU A 543 -9.46 11.23 1.39
N ASP A 544 -10.39 10.69 2.19
CA ASP A 544 -10.11 10.25 3.55
C ASP A 544 -9.15 9.05 3.53
N PHE A 545 -9.39 8.09 2.63
CA PHE A 545 -8.46 6.98 2.37
C PHE A 545 -7.12 7.50 1.84
N ALA A 546 -7.16 8.46 0.91
CA ALA A 546 -5.94 9.04 0.33
C ALA A 546 -5.07 9.75 1.38
N MET A 547 -5.67 10.46 2.35
CA MET A 547 -4.95 11.16 3.42
C MET A 547 -4.58 10.28 4.61
N ARG A 548 -5.24 9.12 4.79
CA ARG A 548 -5.00 8.21 5.92
C ARG A 548 -3.51 7.89 6.04
N GLY A 549 -3.00 7.98 7.27
CA GLY A 549 -1.58 7.75 7.59
C GLY A 549 -0.69 8.97 7.45
N LEU A 550 -1.15 10.08 6.87
CA LEU A 550 -0.40 11.34 6.92
C LEU A 550 -0.51 11.97 8.31
N LEU A 551 0.57 12.59 8.77
CA LEU A 551 0.67 13.22 10.10
C LEU A 551 -0.51 14.19 10.39
N TYR A 552 -0.88 15.00 9.41
CA TYR A 552 -1.93 16.02 9.57
C TYR A 552 -3.37 15.45 9.50
N ALA A 553 -3.52 14.17 9.13
CA ALA A 553 -4.80 13.48 9.09
C ALA A 553 -5.02 12.61 10.34
N GLU A 554 -4.02 12.51 11.22
CA GLU A 554 -4.10 11.73 12.46
C GLU A 554 -5.25 12.25 13.34
N GLY A 555 -6.14 11.34 13.75
CA GLY A 555 -7.28 11.67 14.61
C GLY A 555 -8.40 12.46 13.94
N TYR A 556 -8.31 12.79 12.64
CA TYR A 556 -9.38 13.49 11.92
C TYR A 556 -10.65 12.62 11.78
N LEU A 557 -10.47 11.33 11.44
CA LEU A 557 -11.52 10.32 11.37
C LEU A 557 -11.21 9.16 12.30
N PRO A 558 -12.20 8.66 13.08
CA PRO A 558 -11.98 7.50 13.95
C PRO A 558 -11.58 6.25 13.16
N GLN A 559 -10.55 5.53 13.60
CA GLN A 559 -10.06 4.32 12.90
C GLN A 559 -11.16 3.28 12.61
N LYS A 560 -12.18 3.19 13.48
CA LYS A 560 -13.34 2.31 13.30
C LYS A 560 -14.13 2.58 12.01
N ARG A 561 -14.09 3.80 11.44
CA ARG A 561 -14.78 4.16 10.20
C ARG A 561 -14.13 3.51 8.97
N PHE A 562 -12.84 3.17 9.05
CA PHE A 562 -12.11 2.48 7.97
C PHE A 562 -12.22 0.95 8.05
N ARG A 563 -12.76 0.39 9.14
CA ARG A 563 -12.94 -1.05 9.34
C ARG A 563 -14.24 -1.54 8.70
N ASN A 564 -14.30 -1.50 7.37
CA ASN A 564 -15.40 -2.10 6.62
C ASN A 564 -14.84 -2.99 5.51
N ASP A 565 -14.70 -4.28 5.82
CA ASP A 565 -14.16 -5.32 4.93
C ASP A 565 -15.03 -5.56 3.67
N ARG A 566 -16.15 -4.82 3.53
CA ARG A 566 -17.08 -4.93 2.40
C ARG A 566 -16.83 -3.91 1.28
N ILE A 567 -15.88 -2.99 1.44
CA ILE A 567 -15.57 -1.99 0.40
C ILE A 567 -14.33 -2.46 -0.35
N ASP A 568 -14.52 -2.94 -1.58
CA ASP A 568 -13.42 -3.28 -2.49
C ASP A 568 -12.63 -2.02 -2.87
N ASP A 569 -11.37 -2.16 -3.30
CA ASP A 569 -10.50 -1.04 -3.66
C ASP A 569 -11.11 -0.14 -4.74
N ASP A 570 -11.72 -0.76 -5.76
CA ASP A 570 -12.42 -0.04 -6.84
C ASP A 570 -13.66 0.73 -6.33
N GLU A 571 -14.31 0.24 -5.26
CA GLU A 571 -15.49 0.89 -4.68
C GLU A 571 -15.14 2.11 -3.80
N ARG A 572 -13.89 2.21 -3.32
CA ARG A 572 -13.41 3.33 -2.48
C ARG A 572 -13.36 4.64 -3.24
N TYR A 573 -12.97 4.55 -4.50
CA TYR A 573 -12.80 5.70 -5.38
C TYR A 573 -14.05 5.96 -6.23
N PHE A 574 -15.06 5.10 -6.13
CA PHE A 574 -16.34 5.30 -6.79
C PHE A 574 -17.14 6.41 -6.09
N GLU A 575 -17.39 7.51 -6.79
CA GLU A 575 -18.15 8.65 -6.27
C GLU A 575 -19.66 8.31 -6.17
N LEU A 576 -20.28 8.59 -5.03
CA LEU A 576 -21.73 8.42 -4.81
C LEU A 576 -22.45 9.76 -4.60
N GLU A 577 -23.73 9.81 -4.95
CA GLU A 577 -24.53 11.04 -4.92
C GLU A 577 -24.53 11.76 -3.55
N TYR A 578 -24.53 11.02 -2.44
CA TYR A 578 -24.52 11.63 -1.10
C TYR A 578 -23.14 12.19 -0.68
N MET A 579 -22.06 11.78 -1.34
CA MET A 579 -20.70 12.16 -0.93
C MET A 579 -20.42 13.65 -1.11
N ALA A 580 -21.07 14.29 -2.08
CA ALA A 580 -21.00 15.73 -2.26
C ALA A 580 -21.59 16.48 -1.05
N GLU A 581 -22.74 16.04 -0.53
CA GLU A 581 -23.36 16.60 0.67
C GLU A 581 -22.55 16.31 1.94
N GLU A 582 -21.98 15.11 2.04
CA GLU A 582 -21.10 14.77 3.16
C GLU A 582 -19.84 15.66 3.18
N ARG A 583 -19.21 15.91 2.02
CA ARG A 583 -18.10 16.88 1.91
C ARG A 583 -18.54 18.28 2.32
N ARG A 584 -19.73 18.71 1.89
CA ARG A 584 -20.31 20.01 2.24
C ARG A 584 -20.35 20.20 3.76
N HIS A 585 -20.93 19.23 4.47
CA HIS A 585 -21.04 19.26 5.92
C HIS A 585 -19.67 19.27 6.62
N ARG A 586 -18.74 18.43 6.17
CA ARG A 586 -17.40 18.33 6.75
C ARG A 586 -16.56 19.59 6.54
N ILE A 587 -16.63 20.20 5.36
CA ILE A 587 -15.97 21.47 5.04
C ILE A 587 -16.49 22.61 5.94
N LEU A 588 -17.82 22.74 6.09
CA LEU A 588 -18.42 23.76 6.96
C LEU A 588 -18.03 23.56 8.43
N SER A 589 -18.02 22.31 8.88
CA SER A 589 -17.57 21.92 10.23
C SER A 589 -16.09 22.25 10.48
N LEU A 590 -15.21 22.01 9.49
CA LEU A 590 -13.81 22.42 9.56
C LEU A 590 -13.67 23.94 9.65
N GLY A 591 -14.44 24.68 8.83
CA GLY A 591 -14.50 26.14 8.91
C GLY A 591 -14.90 26.65 10.29
N LEU A 592 -15.95 26.06 10.88
CA LEU A 592 -16.38 26.38 12.24
C LEU A 592 -15.30 26.04 13.28
N SER A 593 -14.65 24.89 13.13
CA SER A 593 -13.59 24.43 14.03
C SER A 593 -12.38 25.38 14.01
N ILE A 594 -11.98 25.88 12.84
CA ILE A 594 -10.93 26.90 12.70
C ILE A 594 -11.38 28.23 13.33
N ALA A 595 -12.65 28.59 13.14
CA ALA A 595 -13.22 29.83 13.67
C ALA A 595 -13.32 29.88 15.21
N THR A 596 -13.28 28.73 15.89
CA THR A 596 -13.30 28.68 17.38
C THR A 596 -12.17 29.47 18.04
N SER A 597 -11.03 29.61 17.35
CA SER A 597 -9.89 30.41 17.83
C SER A 597 -10.15 31.91 17.81
N GLY A 598 -11.08 32.37 16.96
CA GLY A 598 -11.36 33.78 16.69
C GLY A 598 -10.22 34.55 16.01
N ARG A 599 -9.16 33.88 15.57
CA ARG A 599 -7.96 34.52 14.99
C ARG A 599 -8.09 34.73 13.49
N TRP A 600 -8.32 33.65 12.75
CA TRP A 600 -8.25 33.65 11.29
C TRP A 600 -9.64 33.75 10.63
N LEU A 601 -10.51 32.81 11.00
CA LEU A 601 -11.93 32.84 10.67
C LEU A 601 -12.72 33.24 11.90
N ILE A 602 -13.84 33.93 11.68
CA ILE A 602 -14.81 34.33 12.69
C ILE A 602 -16.16 33.78 12.27
N TRP A 603 -16.84 33.10 13.20
CA TRP A 603 -18.22 32.66 13.02
C TRP A 603 -19.15 33.59 13.79
N ASP A 604 -20.05 34.26 13.08
CA ASP A 604 -21.11 35.07 13.69
C ASP A 604 -22.38 34.24 13.85
N GLU A 605 -22.71 33.89 15.11
CA GLU A 605 -23.91 33.11 15.43
C GLU A 605 -25.21 33.83 15.05
N ALA A 606 -25.25 35.16 15.08
CA ALA A 606 -26.48 35.93 14.83
C ALA A 606 -26.83 35.96 13.33
N THR A 607 -25.82 36.10 12.48
CA THR A 607 -26.00 36.12 11.01
C THR A 607 -25.80 34.75 10.37
N SER A 608 -25.24 33.78 11.11
CA SER A 608 -24.80 32.47 10.59
C SER A 608 -23.86 32.61 9.40
N GLN A 609 -22.85 33.48 9.53
CA GLN A 609 -21.88 33.76 8.48
C GLN A 609 -20.44 33.68 8.98
N PHE A 610 -19.56 33.23 8.10
CA PHE A 610 -18.12 33.30 8.25
C PHE A 610 -17.59 34.67 7.83
N SER A 611 -16.64 35.20 8.58
CA SER A 611 -15.88 36.41 8.25
C SER A 611 -14.42 36.26 8.70
N THR A 612 -13.59 37.28 8.47
CA THR A 612 -12.20 37.34 8.94
C THR A 612 -12.01 38.54 9.85
N GLN A 613 -10.92 38.59 10.61
CA GLN A 613 -10.56 39.83 11.32
C GLN A 613 -10.31 40.98 10.33
N PRO A 614 -10.64 42.23 10.69
CA PRO A 614 -10.43 43.40 9.83
C PRO A 614 -8.97 43.62 9.42
N ASP A 615 -8.01 43.21 10.27
CA ASP A 615 -6.58 43.50 10.12
C ASP A 615 -5.79 42.39 9.41
N ILE A 616 -6.44 41.31 8.95
CA ILE A 616 -5.80 40.30 8.08
C ILE A 616 -5.88 40.83 6.64
N GLU A 617 -5.12 41.88 6.35
CA GLU A 617 -4.86 42.30 4.98
C GLU A 617 -3.72 41.45 4.41
N PRO A 618 -3.91 40.71 3.30
CA PRO A 618 -2.78 40.27 2.51
C PRO A 618 -2.15 41.49 1.84
N LEU A 619 -0.82 41.57 1.87
CA LEU A 619 -0.01 42.48 1.06
C LEU A 619 -0.17 42.15 -0.44
N THR A 620 -1.34 42.35 -1.03
CA THR A 620 -1.56 42.60 -2.46
C THR A 620 -2.97 43.16 -2.71
N GLN A 621 -3.06 44.48 -2.68
CA GLN A 621 -4.25 45.27 -3.00
C GLN A 621 -4.53 45.31 -4.51
N ALA A 622 -4.73 44.16 -5.16
CA ALA A 622 -4.96 44.10 -6.62
C ALA A 622 -6.15 43.25 -7.09
N LYS A 623 -6.85 42.50 -6.21
CA LYS A 623 -7.96 41.63 -6.64
C LYS A 623 -9.32 41.88 -6.00
N CYS A 624 -9.45 42.73 -4.98
CA CYS A 624 -10.76 43.03 -4.37
C CYS A 624 -11.67 43.95 -5.21
N GLU A 625 -11.25 44.46 -6.37
CA GLU A 625 -12.06 45.34 -7.22
C GLU A 625 -12.85 44.63 -8.34
N ARG A 626 -13.02 43.30 -8.26
CA ARG A 626 -13.98 42.57 -9.10
C ARG A 626 -14.89 41.70 -8.26
N ILE A 627 -15.80 42.33 -7.52
CA ILE A 627 -17.04 41.75 -7.02
C ILE A 627 -18.16 42.72 -7.40
#